data_AF-A0A2U2D8B3-F1
#
_entry.id   AF-A0A2U2D8B3-F1
#
_cell.length_a   1.000
_cell.length_b   1.000
_cell.length_c   1.000
_cell.angle_alpha   90.00
_cell.angle_beta   90.00
_cell.angle_gamma   90.00
#
_symmetry.space_group_name_H-M   'P 1'
#
loop_
_entity.id
_entity.type
_entity.pdbx_description
1 polymer ?
#
loop_
_entity_poly.entity_id
_entity_poly.type
_entity_poly.pdbx_seq_one_letter_code
_entity_poly.pdbx_strand_id
1 'polypeptide(L)' 'MSNYIIIDKESNLIVKVICSSNKLRVIAKYRAIRVSDAILAKYHKRAGMRSRNGTLVDAGELASVSPAFLELLQVHS' A
#
# COMPACT_ATOMS: atom_id res chain seq x y z
N MET A 1 13.60 -9.55 3.56
CA MET A 1 12.13 -9.66 3.56
C MET A 1 11.54 -8.75 2.49
N SER A 2 10.37 -9.07 1.93
CA SER A 2 9.66 -8.16 1.01
C SER A 2 8.46 -7.56 1.73
N ASN A 3 8.30 -6.24 1.58
CA ASN A 3 7.16 -5.53 2.13
C ASN A 3 6.07 -5.47 1.07
N TYR A 4 4.83 -5.75 1.46
CA TYR A 4 3.68 -5.71 0.57
C TYR A 4 2.59 -4.82 1.16
N ILE A 5 2.08 -3.92 0.34
CA ILE A 5 0.90 -3.11 0.67
C ILE A 5 -0.31 -3.78 0.03
N ILE A 6 -1.31 -4.08 0.84
CA ILE A 6 -2.59 -4.65 0.44
C ILE A 6 -3.58 -3.51 0.25
N ILE A 7 -4.10 -3.42 -0.96
CA ILE A 7 -5.03 -2.39 -1.41
C ILE A 7 -6.33 -3.06 -1.79
N ASP A 8 -7.46 -2.55 -1.31
CA ASP A 8 -8.78 -2.97 -1.78
C ASP A 8 -9.01 -2.45 -3.19
N LYS A 9 -9.37 -3.32 -4.14
CA LYS A 9 -9.55 -2.91 -5.54
C LYS A 9 -10.79 -2.04 -5.76
N GLU A 10 -11.85 -2.22 -4.98
CA GLU A 10 -13.09 -1.45 -5.15
C GLU A 10 -12.90 -0.03 -4.61
N SER A 11 -12.32 0.10 -3.43
CA SER A 11 -12.19 1.40 -2.76
C SER A 11 -10.84 2.09 -3.00
N ASN A 12 -9.86 1.40 -3.61
CA ASN A 12 -8.45 1.85 -3.69
C ASN A 12 -7.81 2.20 -2.34
N LEU A 13 -8.37 1.66 -1.25
CA LEU A 13 -7.91 1.92 0.11
C LEU A 13 -6.82 0.94 0.52
N ILE A 14 -5.79 1.44 1.19
CA ILE A 14 -4.78 0.57 1.80
C ILE A 14 -5.38 -0.05 3.05
N VAL A 15 -5.61 -1.36 2.99
CA VAL A 15 -6.23 -2.13 4.07
C VAL A 15 -5.19 -2.60 5.08
N LYS A 16 -4.03 -3.03 4.60
CA LYS A 16 -2.99 -3.63 5.44
C LYS A 16 -1.63 -3.60 4.78
N VAL A 17 -0.57 -3.59 5.58
CA VAL A 17 0.78 -3.92 5.14
C VAL A 17 1.16 -5.30 5.68
N ILE A 18 1.76 -6.12 4.83
CA ILE A 18 2.26 -7.44 5.18
C ILE A 18 3.74 -7.52 4.80
N CYS A 19 4.58 -7.83 5.77
CA CYS A 19 5.95 -8.25 5.51
C CYS A 19 5.95 -9.77 5.32
N SER A 20 6.22 -10.23 4.11
CA SER A 20 6.31 -11.66 3.85
C SER A 20 7.53 -11.97 3.00
N SER A 21 8.19 -13.09 3.30
CA SER A 21 9.23 -13.64 2.43
C SER A 21 8.63 -14.45 1.28
N ASN A 22 7.36 -14.87 1.39
CA ASN A 22 6.65 -15.61 0.35
C ASN A 22 5.84 -14.68 -0.56
N LYS A 23 5.66 -15.09 -1.82
CA LYS A 23 4.72 -14.47 -2.75
C LYS A 23 3.31 -14.58 -2.14
N LEU A 24 2.69 -13.45 -1.86
CA LEU A 24 1.31 -13.42 -1.40
C LEU A 24 0.39 -13.95 -2.50
N ARG A 25 -0.52 -14.85 -2.14
CA ARG A 25 -1.60 -15.27 -3.03
C ARG A 25 -2.45 -14.04 -3.31
N VAL A 26 -2.54 -13.67 -4.58
CA VAL A 26 -3.39 -12.57 -5.02
C VAL A 26 -4.84 -13.00 -4.81
N ILE A 27 -5.49 -12.42 -3.82
CA ILE A 27 -6.92 -12.63 -3.57
C ILE A 27 -7.65 -11.70 -4.55
N ALA A 28 -8.66 -12.18 -5.27
CA ALA A 28 -9.30 -11.39 -6.35
C ALA A 28 -9.73 -9.98 -5.91
N LYS A 29 -10.14 -9.83 -4.64
CA LYS A 29 -10.61 -8.58 -4.03
C LYS A 29 -9.51 -7.59 -3.65
N TYR A 30 -8.28 -8.09 -3.41
CA TYR A 30 -7.18 -7.28 -2.89
C TYR A 30 -5.97 -7.30 -3.83
N ARG A 31 -5.37 -6.14 -4.07
CA ARG A 31 -4.10 -6.01 -4.79
C ARG A 31 -2.95 -5.94 -3.79
N ALA A 32 -2.01 -6.86 -3.92
CA ALA A 32 -0.76 -6.83 -3.14
C ALA A 32 0.35 -6.19 -3.99
N ILE A 33 0.83 -5.02 -3.58
CA ILE A 33 1.93 -4.31 -4.24
C ILE A 33 3.19 -4.50 -3.42
N ARG A 34 4.23 -5.07 -4.04
CA ARG A 34 5.54 -5.16 -3.42
C ARG A 34 6.16 -3.77 -3.39
N VAL A 35 6.56 -3.32 -2.20
CA VAL A 35 7.16 -1.99 -2.00
C VAL A 35 8.51 -2.08 -1.32
N SER A 36 9.33 -1.06 -1.53
CA SER A 36 10.57 -0.86 -0.79
C SER A 36 10.31 -0.22 0.57
N ASP A 37 11.27 -0.37 1.47
CA ASP A 37 11.20 0.18 2.84
C ASP A 37 10.98 1.70 2.86
N ALA A 38 11.56 2.43 1.91
CA ALA A 38 11.36 3.88 1.76
C ALA A 38 9.88 4.26 1.52
N ILE A 39 9.14 3.47 0.74
CA ILE A 39 7.70 3.69 0.50
C ILE A 39 6.91 3.32 1.75
N LEU A 40 7.32 2.23 2.41
CA LEU A 40 6.69 1.78 3.65
C LEU A 40 6.81 2.82 4.77
N ALA A 41 7.98 3.46 4.92
CA ALA A 41 8.18 4.53 5.89
C ALA A 41 7.25 5.73 5.62
N LYS A 42 7.08 6.12 4.34
CA LYS A 42 6.12 7.17 3.95
C LYS A 42 4.68 6.79 4.29
N TYR A 43 4.31 5.54 4.00
CA TYR A 43 3.00 5.00 4.37
C TYR A 43 2.79 5.05 5.88
N HIS A 44 3.72 4.53 6.68
CA HIS A 44 3.62 4.54 8.14
C HIS A 44 3.51 5.95 8.71
N LYS A 45 4.24 6.92 8.15
CA LYS A 45 4.13 8.32 8.56
C LYS A 45 2.71 8.88 8.34
N ARG A 46 2.10 8.58 7.21
CA ARG A 46 0.71 8.99 6.90
C ARG A 46 -0.34 8.18 7.66
N ALA A 47 -0.16 6.87 7.75
CA ALA A 47 -1.02 5.98 8.50
C ALA A 47 -1.01 6.40 9.99
N GLY A 48 0.13 6.76 10.57
CA GLY A 48 0.20 7.29 11.93
C GLY A 48 -0.60 8.60 12.11
N MET A 49 -0.60 9.48 11.11
CA MET A 49 -1.39 10.72 11.14
C MET A 49 -2.89 10.45 10.96
N ARG A 50 -3.29 9.60 10.00
CA ARG A 50 -4.70 9.33 9.68
C ARG A 50 -5.37 8.29 10.59
N SER A 51 -4.61 7.33 11.12
CA SER A 51 -5.11 6.32 12.05
C SER A 51 -5.52 6.94 13.37
N ARG A 52 -4.93 8.10 13.73
CA ARG A 52 -5.38 8.93 14.85
C ARG A 52 -6.78 9.52 14.64
N ASN A 53 -7.22 9.59 13.38
CA ASN A 53 -8.54 10.03 12.93
C ASN A 53 -9.43 8.87 12.45
N GLY A 54 -9.01 7.60 12.63
CA GLY A 54 -9.74 6.42 12.18
C GLY A 54 -9.86 6.26 10.65
N THR A 55 -9.10 7.03 9.87
CA THR A 55 -9.20 7.03 8.40
C THR A 55 -8.13 6.13 7.78
N LEU A 56 -8.52 5.28 6.84
CA LEU A 56 -7.56 4.51 6.03
C LEU A 56 -6.83 5.44 5.05
N VAL A 57 -5.63 5.04 4.63
CA VAL A 57 -4.84 5.80 3.66
C VAL A 57 -5.21 5.29 2.26
N ASP A 58 -5.64 6.19 1.38
CA ASP A 58 -5.85 5.88 -0.02
C ASP A 58 -4.54 5.55 -0.74
N ALA A 59 -4.58 4.56 -1.62
CA ALA A 59 -3.46 4.25 -2.49
C ALA A 59 -3.10 5.44 -3.39
N GLY A 60 -4.10 6.20 -3.85
CA GLY A 60 -3.89 7.43 -4.64
C GLY A 60 -3.20 8.54 -3.86
N GLU A 61 -3.52 8.70 -2.57
CA GLU A 61 -2.84 9.64 -1.68
C GLU A 61 -1.38 9.24 -1.44
N LEU A 62 -1.13 7.95 -1.22
CA LEU A 62 0.24 7.43 -1.09
C LEU A 62 1.03 7.59 -2.38
N ALA A 63 0.38 7.36 -3.53
CA ALA A 63 0.95 7.54 -4.85
C ALA A 63 1.30 9.01 -5.13
N SER A 64 0.49 9.95 -4.65
CA SER A 64 0.74 11.39 -4.78
C SER A 64 2.00 11.85 -4.01
N VAL A 65 2.34 11.22 -2.88
CA VAL A 65 3.58 11.53 -2.13
C VAL A 65 4.78 10.67 -2.51
N SER A 66 4.54 9.59 -3.25
CA SER A 66 5.57 8.64 -3.60
C SER A 66 5.41 8.23 -5.05
N PRO A 67 6.08 8.94 -5.99
CA PRO A 67 6.00 8.60 -7.41
C PRO A 67 6.45 7.16 -7.69
N ALA A 68 7.43 6.64 -6.95
CA ALA A 68 7.82 5.23 -7.03
C ALA A 68 6.68 4.26 -6.68
N PHE A 69 5.76 4.64 -5.79
CA PHE A 69 4.57 3.84 -5.49
C PHE A 69 3.52 3.98 -6.59
N LEU A 70 3.37 5.19 -7.17
CA LEU A 70 2.49 5.42 -8.31
C LEU A 70 2.88 4.54 -9.50
N GLU A 71 4.17 4.45 -9.82
CA GLU A 71 4.66 3.57 -10.89
C GLU A 71 4.31 2.10 -10.62
N LEU A 72 4.54 1.64 -9.38
CA LEU A 72 4.17 0.28 -8.98
C LEU A 72 2.65 0.05 -9.01
N LEU A 73 1.85 1.07 -8.70
CA LEU A 73 0.40 1.04 -8.77
C LEU A 73 -0.10 1.00 -10.23
N GLN A 74 0.58 1.68 -11.16
CA GLN A 74 0.25 1.69 -12.58
C GLN A 74 0.66 0.42 -13.32
N VAL A 75 1.86 -0.13 -13.04
CA VAL A 75 2.27 -1.47 -13.53
C VAL A 75 1.37 -2.55 -12.93
N HIS A 76 0.89 -2.29 -11.73
CA HIS A 76 -0.28 -2.84 -11.09
C HIS A 76 -1.50 -3.13 -11.98
N SER A 77 -1.92 -2.08 -12.72
CA SER A 77 -3.29 -1.65 -13.05
C SER A 77 -4.13 -2.61 -13.87
#